data_AF-A0A0Q4Y6V7-F1
#
_entry.id   AF-A0A0Q4Y6V7-F1
#
_cell.length_a   1.000
_cell.length_b   1.000
_cell.length_c   1.000
_cell.angle_alpha   90.00
_cell.angle_beta   90.00
_cell.angle_gamma   90.00
#
_symmetry.space_group_name_H-M   'P 1'
#
loop_
_entity.id
_entity.type
_entity.pdbx_description
1 polymer ?
#
loop_
_entity_poly.entity_id
_entity_poly.type
_entity_poly.pdbx_seq_one_letter_code
_entity_poly.pdbx_strand_id
1 'polypeptide(L)'
;MKASTVRVAEVNAAAIDHYKAMRGALLEGSDEDRLLCEIVVTAQLALLGHEVPFRIHAIRLFGLGVSRERLERVILAGIGVTLVLPQAALVLDWIEAAQREHAA
;
A
#
# COMPACT_ATOMS: atom_id res chain seq x y z
N MET A 1 18.37 -7.71 5.21
CA MET A 1 17.57 -7.08 6.28
C MET A 1 16.71 -8.17 6.91
N LYS A 2 16.65 -8.29 8.25
CA LYS A 2 15.74 -9.25 8.91
C LYS A 2 14.28 -8.84 8.64
N ALA A 3 13.36 -9.80 8.54
CA ALA A 3 11.94 -9.48 8.43
C ALA A 3 11.45 -8.73 9.69
N SER A 4 10.56 -7.76 9.53
CA SER A 4 10.06 -6.93 10.64
C SER A 4 9.45 -7.78 11.77
N THR A 5 8.77 -8.87 11.42
CA THR A 5 8.21 -9.82 12.40
C THR A 5 9.28 -10.52 13.23
N VAL A 6 10.42 -10.88 12.63
CA VAL A 6 11.56 -11.47 13.35
C VAL A 6 12.13 -10.45 14.32
N ARG A 7 12.31 -9.21 13.90
CA ARG A 7 12.86 -8.16 14.76
C ARG A 7 11.94 -7.84 15.95
N VAL A 8 10.64 -7.80 15.73
CA VAL A 8 9.67 -7.55 16.80
C VAL A 8 9.57 -8.75 17.75
N ALA A 9 9.66 -9.98 17.25
CA ALA A 9 9.65 -11.19 18.09
C ALA A 9 10.84 -11.24 19.07
N GLU A 10 12.01 -10.71 18.69
CA GLU A 10 13.18 -10.60 19.58
C GLU A 10 12.91 -9.73 20.83
N VAL A 11 11.94 -8.81 20.76
CA VAL A 11 11.57 -7.91 21.87
C VAL A 11 10.28 -8.38 22.54
N ASN A 12 9.32 -8.89 21.77
CA ASN A 12 8.04 -9.36 22.28
C ASN A 12 7.45 -10.43 21.33
N ALA A 13 7.69 -11.70 21.64
CA ALA A 13 7.18 -12.83 20.86
C ALA A 13 5.64 -12.91 20.87
N ALA A 14 5.02 -12.68 22.03
CA ALA A 14 3.55 -12.73 22.17
C ALA A 14 2.84 -11.71 21.28
N ALA A 15 3.41 -10.51 21.10
CA ALA A 15 2.88 -9.52 20.17
C ALA A 15 2.84 -10.03 18.72
N ILE A 16 3.84 -10.83 18.31
CA ILE A 16 3.84 -11.46 16.98
C ILE A 16 2.79 -12.55 16.86
N ASP A 17 2.55 -13.32 17.92
CA ASP A 17 1.51 -14.35 17.90
C ASP A 17 0.12 -13.72 17.81
N HIS A 18 -0.14 -12.64 18.56
CA HIS A 18 -1.38 -11.87 18.42
C HIS A 18 -1.53 -11.23 17.03
N TYR A 19 -0.45 -10.67 16.48
CA TYR A 19 -0.46 -10.16 15.10
C TYR A 19 -0.82 -11.24 14.08
N LYS A 20 -0.23 -12.44 14.19
CA LYS A 20 -0.53 -13.55 13.29
C LYS A 20 -1.98 -14.01 13.41
N ALA A 21 -2.50 -14.12 14.63
CA ALA A 21 -3.88 -14.49 14.89
C ALA A 21 -4.86 -13.47 14.26
N MET A 22 -4.64 -12.18 14.49
CA MET A 22 -5.44 -11.11 13.89
C MET A 22 -5.35 -11.15 12.36
N ARG A 23 -4.15 -11.33 11.80
CA ARG A 23 -3.95 -11.43 10.35
C ARG A 23 -4.69 -12.64 9.77
N GLY A 24 -4.70 -13.78 10.46
CA GLY A 24 -5.45 -14.97 10.06
C GLY A 24 -6.94 -14.67 9.99
N ALA A 25 -7.51 -14.18 11.08
CA ALA A 25 -8.95 -13.87 11.17
C ALA A 25 -9.44 -12.85 10.13
N LEU A 26 -8.59 -11.89 9.73
CA LEU A 26 -8.94 -10.86 8.74
C LEU A 26 -8.75 -11.28 7.28
N LEU A 27 -7.97 -12.33 7.01
CA LEU A 27 -7.59 -12.74 5.65
C LEU A 27 -8.02 -14.17 5.30
N GLU A 28 -8.72 -14.84 6.22
CA GLU A 28 -9.54 -16.00 5.90
C GLU A 28 -10.75 -15.56 5.07
N GLY A 29 -10.94 -16.18 3.91
CA GLY A 29 -12.00 -15.82 2.98
C GLY A 29 -11.94 -16.64 1.70
N SER A 30 -12.86 -16.35 0.77
CA SER A 30 -12.85 -16.96 -0.56
C SER A 30 -11.58 -16.56 -1.34
N ASP A 31 -11.28 -17.24 -2.44
CA ASP A 31 -10.15 -16.85 -3.29
C ASP A 31 -10.32 -15.45 -3.90
N GLU A 32 -11.57 -15.01 -4.10
CA GLU A 32 -11.88 -13.65 -4.52
C GLU A 32 -11.57 -12.62 -3.41
N ASP A 33 -11.94 -12.92 -2.17
CA ASP A 33 -11.62 -12.07 -1.01
C ASP A 33 -10.10 -11.96 -0.82
N ARG A 34 -9.39 -13.09 -0.93
CA ARG A 34 -7.93 -13.15 -0.83
C ARG A 34 -7.26 -12.31 -1.91
N LEU A 35 -7.74 -12.38 -3.15
CA LEU A 35 -7.25 -11.55 -4.24
C LEU A 35 -7.46 -10.06 -3.94
N LEU A 36 -8.66 -9.67 -3.51
CA LEU A 36 -8.98 -8.28 -3.17
C LEU A 36 -8.10 -7.76 -2.02
N CYS A 37 -7.97 -8.52 -0.94
CA CYS A 37 -7.14 -8.15 0.20
C CYS A 37 -5.67 -7.99 -0.21
N GLU A 38 -5.12 -8.90 -1.01
CA GLU A 38 -3.73 -8.80 -1.48
C GLU A 38 -3.53 -7.59 -2.40
N ILE A 39 -4.53 -7.21 -3.21
CA ILE A 39 -4.50 -5.97 -4.00
C ILE A 39 -4.44 -4.75 -3.09
N VAL A 40 -5.33 -4.67 -2.08
CA VAL A 40 -5.40 -3.54 -1.14
C VAL A 40 -4.08 -3.39 -0.38
N VAL A 41 -3.56 -4.48 0.18
CA VAL A 41 -2.30 -4.46 0.93
C VAL A 41 -1.14 -4.05 0.03
N THR A 42 -1.06 -4.58 -1.19
CA THR A 42 0.00 -4.22 -2.14
C THR A 42 -0.04 -2.73 -2.49
N ALA A 43 -1.23 -2.16 -2.75
CA ALA A 43 -1.38 -0.75 -3.06
C ALA A 43 -0.97 0.16 -1.88
N GLN A 44 -1.34 -0.20 -0.64
CA GLN A 44 -0.93 0.53 0.56
C GLN A 44 0.59 0.52 0.77
N LEU A 45 1.23 -0.64 0.54
CA LEU A 45 2.68 -0.76 0.68
C LEU A 45 3.42 0.05 -0.40
N ALA A 46 2.91 0.10 -1.63
CA ALA A 46 3.43 0.96 -2.68
C ALA A 46 3.29 2.44 -2.31
N LEU A 47 2.13 2.84 -1.78
CA LEU A 47 1.87 4.20 -1.33
C LEU A 47 2.84 4.65 -0.23
N LEU A 48 3.10 3.79 0.75
CA LEU A 48 4.00 4.07 1.87
C LEU A 48 5.50 3.90 1.53
N GLY A 49 5.84 3.48 0.30
CA GLY A 49 7.23 3.24 -0.11
C GLY A 49 7.87 2.00 0.53
N HIS A 50 7.07 1.04 1.01
CA HIS A 50 7.56 -0.19 1.67
C HIS A 50 7.92 -1.27 0.63
N GLU A 51 9.06 -1.07 -0.05
CA GLU A 51 9.50 -1.88 -1.19
C GLU A 51 9.58 -3.39 -0.90
N VAL A 52 10.22 -3.80 0.20
CA VAL A 52 10.43 -5.23 0.49
C VAL A 52 9.10 -5.96 0.75
N PRO A 53 8.22 -5.49 1.65
CA PRO A 53 6.88 -6.04 1.79
C PRO A 53 6.07 -5.98 0.49
N PHE A 54 6.14 -4.87 -0.27
CA PHE A 54 5.44 -4.74 -1.55
C PHE A 54 5.79 -5.89 -2.50
N ARG A 55 7.09 -6.20 -2.66
CA ARG A 55 7.52 -7.29 -3.55
C ARG A 55 6.96 -8.65 -3.14
N ILE A 56 6.89 -8.92 -1.84
CA ILE A 56 6.33 -10.17 -1.32
C ILE A 56 4.85 -10.30 -1.73
N HIS A 57 4.08 -9.23 -1.57
CA HIS A 57 2.66 -9.23 -1.92
C HIS A 57 2.42 -9.21 -3.44
N ALA A 58 3.26 -8.53 -4.22
CA ALA A 58 3.22 -8.59 -5.68
C ALA A 58 3.46 -10.02 -6.21
N ILE A 59 4.42 -10.76 -5.65
CA ILE A 59 4.66 -12.17 -6.00
C ILE A 59 3.41 -13.03 -5.70
N ARG A 60 2.73 -12.79 -4.57
CA ARG A 60 1.48 -13.50 -4.23
C ARG A 60 0.37 -13.20 -5.22
N LEU A 61 0.20 -11.94 -5.61
CA LEU A 61 -0.77 -11.53 -6.62
C LEU A 61 -0.50 -12.21 -7.96
N PHE A 62 0.77 -12.32 -8.38
CA PHE A 62 1.13 -13.09 -9.58
C PHE A 62 0.79 -14.58 -9.42
N GLY A 63 1.01 -15.16 -8.24
CA GLY A 63 0.57 -16.53 -7.92
C GLY A 63 -0.95 -16.72 -7.95
N LEU A 64 -1.73 -15.66 -7.75
CA LEU A 64 -3.20 -15.62 -7.87
C LEU A 64 -3.67 -15.29 -9.30
N GLY A 65 -2.76 -15.23 -10.29
CA GLY A 65 -3.10 -15.01 -11.69
C GLY A 65 -3.27 -13.53 -12.09
N VAL A 66 -2.89 -12.57 -11.24
CA VAL A 66 -2.83 -11.16 -11.63
C VAL A 66 -1.70 -10.97 -12.63
N SER A 67 -1.99 -10.35 -13.78
CA SER A 67 -0.93 -9.97 -14.72
C SER A 67 -0.16 -8.74 -14.24
N ARG A 68 1.10 -8.62 -14.66
CA ARG A 68 1.90 -7.40 -14.45
C ARG A 68 1.14 -6.14 -14.85
N GLU A 69 0.53 -6.16 -16.03
CA GLU A 69 -0.18 -5.02 -16.61
C GLU A 69 -1.41 -4.64 -15.78
N ARG A 70 -2.14 -5.63 -15.23
CA ARG A 70 -3.26 -5.37 -14.31
C ARG A 70 -2.78 -4.74 -13.01
N LEU A 71 -1.67 -5.21 -12.45
CA LEU A 71 -1.08 -4.62 -11.25
C LEU A 71 -0.60 -3.18 -11.48
N GLU A 72 0.08 -2.92 -12.60
CA GLU A 72 0.50 -1.56 -12.99
C GLU A 72 -0.70 -0.61 -13.09
N ARG A 73 -1.80 -1.03 -13.73
CA ARG A 73 -3.03 -0.23 -13.83
C ARG A 73 -3.64 0.08 -12.47
N VAL A 74 -3.68 -0.90 -11.56
CA VAL A 74 -4.19 -0.70 -10.19
C VAL A 74 -3.35 0.34 -9.45
N ILE A 75 -2.02 0.23 -9.52
CA ILE A 75 -1.10 1.15 -8.85
C ILE A 75 -1.21 2.56 -9.43
N LEU A 76 -1.25 2.71 -10.75
CA LEU A 76 -1.38 4.00 -11.41
C LEU A 76 -2.74 4.66 -11.15
N ALA A 77 -3.82 3.88 -11.12
CA ALA A 77 -5.15 4.39 -10.78
C ALA A 77 -5.18 4.88 -9.33
N GLY A 78 -4.75 4.06 -8.37
CA GLY A 78 -4.81 4.40 -6.95
C GLY A 78 -3.84 5.51 -6.52
N ILE A 79 -2.55 5.36 -6.85
CA ILE A 79 -1.50 6.27 -6.38
C ILE A 79 -1.33 7.44 -7.34
N GLY A 80 -1.16 7.18 -8.64
CA GLY A 80 -0.89 8.22 -9.62
C GLY A 80 -2.07 9.16 -9.81
N VAL A 81 -3.18 8.64 -10.32
CA VAL A 81 -4.33 9.45 -10.73
C VAL A 81 -5.16 9.88 -9.52
N THR A 82 -5.45 8.99 -8.57
CA THR A 82 -6.38 9.32 -7.49
C THR A 82 -5.71 10.00 -6.30
N LEU A 83 -4.44 9.74 -6.01
CA LEU A 83 -3.76 10.37 -4.88
C LEU A 83 -2.86 11.55 -5.27
N VAL A 84 -1.95 11.37 -6.22
CA VAL A 84 -0.96 12.41 -6.56
C VAL A 84 -1.60 13.58 -7.31
N LEU A 85 -2.50 13.31 -8.27
CA LEU A 85 -3.10 14.38 -9.07
C LEU A 85 -3.90 15.41 -8.24
N PRO A 86 -4.78 15.01 -7.28
CA PRO A 86 -5.46 16.00 -6.43
C PRO A 86 -4.51 16.80 -5.54
N GLN A 87 -3.43 16.17 -5.05
CA GLN A 87 -2.41 16.89 -4.28
C GLN A 87 -1.69 17.93 -5.13
N ALA A 88 -1.36 17.59 -6.38
CA ALA A 88 -0.81 18.55 -7.33
C ALA A 88 -1.78 19.70 -7.61
N ALA A 89 -3.08 19.42 -7.80
CA ALA A 89 -4.09 20.45 -7.99
C ALA A 89 -4.17 21.43 -6.81
N LEU A 90 -4.16 20.92 -5.57
CA LEU A 90 -4.16 21.75 -4.37
C LEU A 90 -2.91 22.66 -4.28
N VAL A 91 -1.74 22.15 -4.68
CA VAL A 91 -0.51 22.95 -4.73
C VAL A 91 -0.62 24.08 -5.77
N LEU A 92 -1.28 23.86 -6.90
CA LEU A 92 -1.53 24.92 -7.89
C LEU A 92 -2.39 26.05 -7.29
N ASP A 93 -3.43 25.70 -6.53
CA ASP A 93 -4.27 26.68 -5.82
C ASP A 93 -3.46 27.51 -4.80
N TRP A 94 -2.52 26.86 -4.09
CA TRP A 94 -1.63 27.53 -3.14
C TRP A 94 -0.65 28.49 -3.82
N ILE A 95 -0.11 28.09 -4.98
CA ILE A 95 0.77 28.97 -5.78
C ILE A 95 0.00 30.21 -6.21
N GLU A 96 -1.24 30.05 -6.68
CA GLU A 96 -2.07 31.17 -7.09
C GLU A 96 -2.39 32.11 -5.91
N ALA A 97 -2.70 31.54 -4.73
CA ALA A 97 -2.92 32.31 -3.51
C ALA A 97 -1.66 33.11 -3.10
N ALA A 98 -0.50 32.48 -3.08
CA ALA A 98 0.78 33.12 -2.76
C ALA A 98 1.11 34.26 -3.73
N GLN A 99 0.80 34.10 -5.02
CA GLN A 99 0.96 35.15 -6.02
C GLN A 99 0.04 36.35 -5.75
N ARG A 100 -1.24 36.11 -5.40
CA ARG A 100 -2.18 37.18 -5.06
C ARG A 100 -1.76 37.95 -3.81
N GLU A 101 -1.29 37.25 -2.78
CA GLU A 101 -0.79 37.87 -1.54
C GLU A 101 0.47 38.71 -1.79
N HIS A 102 1.39 38.26 -2.65
CA HIS A 102 2.59 39.02 -2.98
C HIS A 102 2.30 40.30 -3.76
N ALA A 103 1.24 40.31 -4.58
CA ALA A 103 0.86 41.43 -5.43
C ALA A 103 0.05 42.52 -4.70
N ALA A 104 -0.33 42.29 -3.43
CA ALA A 104 -1.08 43.22 -2.58
C ALA A 104 -0.16 44.08 -1.70
#